data_AF-A0A9P0L425-F1
#
_entry.id   AF-A0A9P0L425-F1
#
_cell.length_a   1.000
_cell.length_b   1.000
_cell.length_c   1.000
_cell.angle_alpha   90.00
_cell.angle_beta   90.00
_cell.angle_gamma   90.00
#
_symmetry.space_group_name_H-M   'P 1'
#
loop_
_entity.id
_entity.type
_entity.pdbx_description
1 polymer ?
#
loop_
_entity_poly.entity_id
_entity_poly.type
_entity_poly.pdbx_seq_one_letter_code
_entity_poly.pdbx_strand_id
1 'polypeptide(L)'
;MVQEHEEFYRFVPKARPQKTWYKVEGVHVDVSKSDSKKVVLHSVSWKTSGLFRCEVSAEAPSFASAQSEARMEVILLPEDDPVITGVEMQYEIGDEINLNCTSGKGHPAPVLHWYINEQQIQSPEALVHYPVEQYPQGLMSSTLGLRFTLSNQHFRGGSMRVKCVASIAPILYRSDKESVLQTQSIPIKDMREALLLVKGSAPTIPRLSVVTMLLLFRLSRQLSLT
;
A
#
# COMPACT_ATOMS: atom_id res chain seq x y z
N MET A 1 27.59 14.05 15.57
CA MET A 1 26.46 13.38 14.90
C MET A 1 26.56 13.62 13.42
N VAL A 2 26.40 12.56 12.64
CA VAL A 2 26.58 12.55 11.19
C VAL A 2 25.34 11.91 10.55
N GLN A 3 24.86 12.47 9.44
CA GLN A 3 23.83 11.88 8.58
C GLN A 3 24.45 11.67 7.21
N GLU A 4 24.42 10.45 6.67
CA GLU A 4 24.93 10.14 5.31
C GLU A 4 26.32 10.75 5.00
N HIS A 5 27.25 10.66 5.96
CA HIS A 5 28.62 11.20 5.94
C HIS A 5 28.78 12.71 6.19
N GLU A 6 27.69 13.46 6.36
CA GLU A 6 27.74 14.89 6.69
C GLU A 6 27.51 15.12 8.19
N GLU A 7 28.46 15.78 8.86
CA GLU A 7 28.29 16.16 10.26
C GLU A 7 27.27 17.30 10.38
N PHE A 8 26.24 17.11 11.20
CA PHE A 8 25.20 18.14 11.41
C PHE A 8 25.18 18.70 12.84
N TYR A 9 25.79 18.01 13.80
CA TYR A 9 25.88 18.48 15.19
C TYR A 9 27.13 17.97 15.89
N ARG A 10 27.79 18.86 16.65
CA ARG A 10 28.98 18.57 17.43
C ARG A 10 28.88 19.23 18.81
N PHE A 11 29.35 18.50 19.82
CA PHE A 11 29.50 18.98 21.18
C PHE A 11 30.96 18.87 21.63
N VAL A 12 31.56 19.97 22.10
CA VAL A 12 32.92 20.00 22.66
C VAL A 12 32.88 20.68 24.03
N PRO A 13 33.12 19.95 25.14
CA PRO A 13 32.92 20.48 26.50
C PRO A 13 33.68 21.77 26.81
N LYS A 14 34.90 21.93 26.27
CA LYS A 14 35.77 23.07 26.56
C LYS A 14 35.68 24.20 25.51
N ALA A 15 34.95 24.00 24.42
CA ALA A 15 34.84 24.99 23.35
C ALA A 15 33.88 26.13 23.71
N ARG A 16 34.00 27.25 22.98
CA ARG A 16 33.07 28.38 23.03
C ARG A 16 32.68 28.77 21.60
N PRO A 17 31.44 28.49 21.14
CA PRO A 17 30.37 27.78 21.86
C PRO A 17 30.67 26.29 22.02
N GLN A 18 30.10 25.66 23.06
CA GLN A 18 30.22 24.22 23.30
C GLN A 18 29.47 23.37 22.27
N LYS A 19 28.39 23.92 21.70
CA LYS A 19 27.52 23.28 20.72
C LYS A 19 27.73 23.97 19.38
N THR A 20 28.05 23.19 18.35
CA THR A 20 28.06 23.66 16.96
C THR A 20 27.13 22.78 16.13
N TRP A 21 26.49 23.38 15.14
CA TRP A 21 25.60 22.68 14.22
C TRP A 21 25.92 23.15 12.80
N TYR A 22 25.67 22.27 11.84
CA TYR A 22 25.95 22.51 10.43
C TYR A 22 24.71 22.19 9.63
N LYS A 23 24.54 22.90 8.51
CA LYS A 23 23.39 22.72 7.64
C LYS A 23 23.57 21.43 6.84
N VAL A 24 22.64 20.50 7.04
CA VAL A 24 22.48 19.29 6.23
C VAL A 24 21.04 19.27 5.71
N GLU A 25 20.82 18.79 4.48
CA GLU A 25 19.49 18.78 3.89
C GLU A 25 18.54 17.88 4.70
N GLY A 26 17.35 18.39 5.02
CA GLY A 26 16.33 17.63 5.76
C GLY A 26 16.60 17.47 7.26
N VAL A 27 17.74 17.93 7.79
CA VAL A 27 18.05 17.89 9.22
C VAL A 27 18.03 19.28 9.83
N HIS A 28 17.17 19.44 10.83
CA HIS A 28 17.01 20.69 11.58
C HIS A 28 17.19 20.43 13.07
N VAL A 29 18.27 20.93 13.65
CA VAL A 29 18.65 20.66 15.04
C VAL A 29 18.07 21.71 15.99
N ASP A 30 17.35 21.25 17.01
CA ASP A 30 16.98 22.09 18.16
C ASP A 30 18.15 22.11 19.16
N VAL A 31 19.07 23.07 18.96
CA VAL A 31 20.29 23.22 19.77
C VAL A 31 19.99 23.50 21.24
N SER A 32 18.84 24.11 21.53
CA SER A 32 18.42 24.44 22.90
C SER A 32 18.09 23.17 23.69
N LYS A 33 17.53 22.15 23.02
CA LYS A 33 17.17 20.85 23.62
C LYS A 33 18.19 19.75 23.39
N SER A 34 19.25 20.02 22.64
CA SER A 34 20.36 19.10 22.38
C SER A 34 21.50 19.31 23.37
N ASP A 35 22.24 18.25 23.68
CA ASP A 35 23.38 18.28 24.61
C ASP A 35 24.50 17.30 24.17
N SER A 36 25.34 16.85 25.09
CA SER A 36 26.45 15.93 24.81
C SER A 36 26.01 14.47 24.62
N LYS A 37 24.78 14.12 24.99
CA LYS A 37 24.25 12.75 25.00
C LYS A 37 23.07 12.57 24.05
N LYS A 38 22.31 13.63 23.77
CA LYS A 38 21.16 13.60 22.84
C LYS A 38 21.18 14.76 21.87
N VAL A 39 20.66 14.50 20.67
CA VAL A 39 20.39 15.52 19.67
C VAL A 39 18.92 15.48 19.31
N VAL A 40 18.27 16.63 19.41
CA VAL A 40 16.85 16.79 19.13
C VAL A 40 16.70 17.40 17.76
N LEU A 41 15.97 16.71 16.89
CA LEU A 41 15.57 17.22 15.58
C LEU A 41 14.17 17.82 15.68
N HIS A 42 13.91 18.90 14.95
CA HIS A 42 12.57 19.46 14.78
C HIS A 42 12.20 19.51 13.29
N SER A 43 10.91 19.71 12.98
CA SER A 43 10.44 19.82 11.58
C SER A 43 10.90 18.64 10.70
N VAL A 44 10.84 17.43 11.27
CA VAL A 44 11.23 16.18 10.59
C VAL A 44 10.34 15.96 9.37
N SER A 45 10.96 15.57 8.25
CA SER A 45 10.28 15.28 6.98
C SER A 45 10.87 14.02 6.34
N TRP A 46 10.31 13.58 5.22
CA TRP A 46 10.87 12.45 4.45
C TRP A 46 12.34 12.63 4.06
N LYS A 47 12.82 13.88 3.95
CA LYS A 47 14.24 14.18 3.69
C LYS A 47 15.15 13.93 4.88
N THR A 48 14.59 13.80 6.09
CA THR A 48 15.33 13.46 7.31
C THR A 48 15.66 11.96 7.36
N SER A 49 15.02 11.13 6.53
CA SER A 49 15.35 9.71 6.42
C SER A 49 16.82 9.51 6.05
N GLY A 50 17.46 8.50 6.62
CA GLY A 50 18.86 8.18 6.34
C GLY A 50 19.55 7.45 7.48
N LEU A 51 20.84 7.16 7.28
CA LEU A 51 21.72 6.58 8.28
C LEU A 51 22.29 7.68 9.18
N PHE A 52 21.96 7.58 10.47
CA PHE A 52 22.49 8.46 11.51
C PHE A 52 23.61 7.76 12.27
N ARG A 53 24.74 8.44 12.41
CA ARG A 53 25.91 7.98 13.16
C ARG A 53 26.19 8.91 14.32
N CYS A 54 26.30 8.32 15.50
CA CYS A 54 26.90 8.96 16.67
C CYS A 54 28.37 8.57 16.74
N GLU A 55 29.25 9.55 16.88
CA GLU A 55 30.67 9.34 17.10
C GLU A 55 31.11 10.18 18.30
N VAL A 56 31.84 9.55 19.21
CA VAL A 56 32.38 10.14 20.43
C VAL A 56 33.86 9.87 20.47
N SER A 57 34.66 10.93 20.62
CA SER A 57 36.12 10.85 20.65
C SER A 57 36.66 11.56 21.88
N ALA A 58 37.63 10.92 22.55
CA ALA A 58 38.36 11.51 23.67
C ALA A 58 39.46 12.44 23.16
N GLU A 59 39.76 13.48 23.94
CA GLU A 59 40.91 14.35 23.70
C GLU A 59 42.24 13.64 24.03
N ALA A 60 43.35 14.30 23.73
CA ALA A 60 44.67 13.85 24.15
C ALA A 60 44.71 13.51 25.65
N PRO A 61 45.46 12.47 26.07
CA PRO A 61 46.43 11.71 25.27
C PRO A 61 45.86 10.48 24.55
N SER A 62 44.64 10.05 24.87
CA SER A 62 44.13 8.75 24.44
C SER A 62 43.63 8.70 22.99
N PHE A 63 43.06 9.81 22.50
CA PHE A 63 42.43 9.90 21.17
C PHE A 63 41.47 8.73 20.84
N ALA A 64 40.94 8.06 21.86
CA ALA A 64 40.05 6.91 21.68
C ALA A 64 38.72 7.38 21.07
N SER A 65 38.19 6.63 20.12
CA SER A 65 36.88 6.91 19.52
C SER A 65 35.95 5.70 19.59
N ALA A 66 34.66 5.99 19.71
CA ALA A 66 33.58 5.02 19.68
C ALA A 66 32.47 5.56 18.77
N GLN A 67 31.81 4.66 18.06
CA GLN A 67 30.74 5.03 17.14
C GLN A 67 29.61 4.00 17.15
N SER A 68 28.41 4.46 16.81
CA SER A 68 27.24 3.63 16.59
C SER A 68 26.36 4.25 15.53
N GLU A 69 25.68 3.41 14.75
CA GLU A 69 24.83 3.84 13.64
C GLU A 69 23.42 3.29 13.81
N ALA A 70 22.43 4.05 13.35
CA ALA A 70 21.03 3.66 13.29
C ALA A 70 20.36 4.30 12.08
N ARG A 71 19.51 3.55 11.38
CA ARG A 71 18.73 4.07 10.26
C ARG A 71 17.42 4.65 10.77
N MET A 72 17.13 5.90 10.40
CA MET A 72 15.83 6.53 10.60
C MET A 72 15.08 6.56 9.28
N GLU A 73 13.84 6.12 9.29
CA GLU A 73 12.93 6.21 8.14
C GLU A 73 11.70 7.01 8.56
N VAL A 74 11.41 8.08 7.84
CA VAL A 74 10.26 8.95 8.08
C VAL A 74 9.15 8.57 7.11
N ILE A 75 8.05 8.09 7.67
CA ILE A 75 6.89 7.61 6.92
C ILE A 75 5.75 8.63 7.04
N LEU A 76 5.10 8.93 5.92
CA LEU A 76 3.87 9.72 5.85
C LEU A 76 2.73 8.79 5.44
N LEU A 77 1.77 8.59 6.34
CA LEU A 77 0.62 7.74 6.08
C LEU A 77 -0.41 8.48 5.23
N PRO A 78 -1.08 7.81 4.26
CA PRO A 78 -2.20 8.39 3.57
C PRO A 78 -3.32 8.72 4.56
N GLU A 79 -3.94 9.89 4.39
CA GLU A 79 -5.13 10.26 5.16
C GLU A 79 -6.40 9.66 4.55
N ASP A 80 -6.42 9.57 3.22
CA ASP A 80 -7.55 9.07 2.43
C ASP A 80 -7.45 7.56 2.16
N ASP A 81 -8.61 6.92 2.12
CA ASP A 81 -8.75 5.54 1.65
C ASP A 81 -8.52 5.44 0.14
N PRO A 82 -8.11 4.26 -0.38
CA PRO A 82 -8.01 4.09 -1.82
C PRO A 82 -9.37 4.27 -2.49
N VAL A 83 -9.37 4.63 -3.77
CA VAL A 83 -10.60 4.84 -4.55
C VAL A 83 -10.62 3.90 -5.75
N ILE A 84 -11.72 3.15 -5.89
CA ILE A 84 -11.98 2.30 -7.05
C ILE A 84 -12.76 3.09 -8.09
N THR A 85 -12.27 3.10 -9.34
CA THR A 85 -12.87 3.77 -10.50
C THR A 85 -12.94 2.81 -11.69
N GLY A 86 -13.64 3.21 -12.77
CA GLY A 86 -13.87 2.34 -13.95
C GLY A 86 -15.07 1.40 -13.81
N VAL A 87 -15.93 1.64 -12.81
CA VAL A 87 -17.12 0.82 -12.55
C VAL A 87 -18.22 1.13 -13.56
N GLU A 88 -18.76 0.10 -14.19
CA GLU A 88 -19.96 0.20 -15.05
C GLU A 88 -21.24 -0.11 -14.27
N MET A 89 -22.38 0.38 -14.76
CA MET A 89 -23.67 0.24 -14.06
C MET A 89 -24.19 -1.21 -14.04
N GLN A 90 -23.87 -2.00 -15.07
CA GLN A 90 -24.30 -3.38 -15.23
C GLN A 90 -23.17 -4.17 -15.86
N TYR A 91 -23.00 -5.41 -15.40
CA TYR A 91 -22.05 -6.35 -15.97
C TYR A 91 -22.74 -7.68 -16.27
N GLU A 92 -22.44 -8.23 -17.44
CA GLU A 92 -22.84 -9.56 -17.87
C GLU A 92 -21.64 -10.51 -17.87
N ILE A 93 -21.94 -11.81 -17.86
CA ILE A 93 -20.91 -12.83 -18.01
C ILE A 93 -20.35 -12.73 -19.44
N GLY A 94 -19.02 -12.64 -19.56
CA GLY A 94 -18.34 -12.40 -20.83
C GLY A 94 -17.85 -10.97 -21.00
N ASP A 95 -18.31 -10.02 -20.18
CA ASP A 95 -17.79 -8.65 -20.21
C ASP A 95 -16.36 -8.59 -19.65
N GLU A 96 -15.56 -7.67 -20.17
CA GLU A 96 -14.26 -7.34 -19.60
C GLU A 96 -14.44 -6.27 -18.52
N ILE A 97 -14.05 -6.60 -17.28
CA ILE A 97 -13.96 -5.59 -16.24
C ILE A 97 -12.64 -4.84 -16.37
N ASN A 98 -12.65 -3.52 -16.17
CA ASN A 98 -11.45 -2.69 -16.23
C ASN A 98 -11.52 -1.63 -15.13
N LEU A 99 -11.04 -1.99 -13.94
CA LEU A 99 -11.07 -1.13 -12.76
C LEU A 99 -9.70 -0.55 -12.48
N ASN A 100 -9.68 0.66 -11.94
CA ASN A 100 -8.47 1.25 -11.37
C ASN A 100 -8.67 1.50 -9.89
N CYS A 101 -7.68 1.11 -9.08
CA CYS A 101 -7.60 1.50 -7.69
C CYS A 101 -6.47 2.50 -7.52
N THR A 102 -6.76 3.67 -6.98
CA THR A 102 -5.77 4.73 -6.71
C THR A 102 -5.67 4.95 -5.21
N SER A 103 -4.45 4.94 -4.67
CA SER A 103 -4.22 5.15 -3.24
C SER A 103 -4.35 6.62 -2.85
N GLY A 104 -4.61 6.89 -1.56
CA GLY A 104 -4.26 8.18 -0.97
C GLY A 104 -2.76 8.47 -1.09
N LYS A 105 -2.37 9.71 -0.75
CA LYS A 105 -0.99 10.19 -0.86
C LYS A 105 -0.17 9.84 0.38
N GLY A 106 0.93 9.12 0.22
CA GLY A 106 1.82 8.77 1.34
C GLY A 106 3.29 8.74 0.95
N HIS A 107 4.17 8.49 1.92
CA HIS A 107 5.60 8.30 1.72
C HIS A 107 6.10 7.14 2.60
N PRO A 108 6.70 6.08 2.04
CA PRO A 108 6.89 5.81 0.61
C PRO A 108 5.57 5.58 -0.14
N ALA A 109 5.65 5.37 -1.46
CA ALA A 109 4.49 5.08 -2.29
C ALA A 109 3.67 3.88 -1.73
N PRO A 110 2.36 4.03 -1.49
CA PRO A 110 1.54 2.93 -1.00
C PRO A 110 1.53 1.75 -1.98
N VAL A 111 1.58 0.54 -1.44
CA VAL A 111 1.49 -0.70 -2.23
C VAL A 111 0.03 -1.13 -2.28
N LEU A 112 -0.46 -1.41 -3.49
CA LEU A 112 -1.85 -1.81 -3.74
C LEU A 112 -1.98 -3.32 -3.98
N HIS A 113 -3.09 -3.88 -3.51
CA HIS A 113 -3.48 -5.27 -3.74
C HIS A 113 -4.97 -5.38 -4.05
N TRP A 114 -5.29 -6.19 -5.06
CA TRP A 114 -6.67 -6.54 -5.41
C TRP A 114 -7.08 -7.89 -4.81
N TYR A 115 -8.32 -7.97 -4.37
CA TYR A 115 -8.96 -9.19 -3.87
C TYR A 115 -10.32 -9.36 -4.55
N ILE A 116 -10.61 -10.58 -4.98
CA ILE A 116 -11.93 -11.00 -5.44
C ILE A 116 -12.45 -12.07 -4.50
N ASN A 117 -13.60 -11.85 -3.87
CA ASN A 117 -14.21 -12.77 -2.91
C ASN A 117 -13.22 -13.24 -1.82
N GLU A 118 -12.46 -12.28 -1.25
CA GLU A 118 -11.41 -12.46 -0.24
C GLU A 118 -10.14 -13.19 -0.71
N GLN A 119 -10.04 -13.54 -2.00
CA GLN A 119 -8.85 -14.15 -2.57
C GLN A 119 -8.00 -13.09 -3.27
N GLN A 120 -6.72 -13.01 -2.89
CA GLN A 120 -5.78 -12.06 -3.51
C GLN A 120 -5.51 -12.43 -4.96
N ILE A 121 -5.57 -11.43 -5.84
CA ILE A 121 -5.18 -11.56 -7.24
C ILE A 121 -3.67 -11.37 -7.34
N GLN A 122 -2.97 -12.40 -7.82
CA GLN A 122 -1.53 -12.41 -8.06
C GLN A 122 -1.16 -12.64 -9.54
N SER A 123 -2.17 -12.95 -10.36
CA SER A 123 -2.07 -13.17 -11.79
C SER A 123 -1.58 -11.89 -12.49
N PRO A 124 -0.38 -11.88 -13.09
CA PRO A 124 0.16 -10.69 -13.76
C PRO A 124 -0.68 -10.25 -14.97
N GLU A 125 -1.33 -11.19 -15.66
CA GLU A 125 -2.21 -10.91 -16.78
C GLU A 125 -3.49 -10.15 -16.38
N ALA A 126 -3.91 -10.27 -15.12
CA ALA A 126 -5.06 -9.53 -14.60
C ALA A 126 -4.70 -8.17 -13.99
N LEU A 127 -3.41 -7.89 -13.75
CA LEU A 127 -2.94 -6.71 -13.04
C LEU A 127 -2.26 -5.73 -14.00
N VAL A 128 -2.71 -4.47 -13.97
CA VAL A 128 -2.13 -3.40 -14.78
C VAL A 128 -1.38 -2.43 -13.88
N HIS A 129 -0.05 -2.40 -13.99
CA HIS A 129 0.79 -1.52 -13.17
C HIS A 129 0.94 -0.15 -13.82
N TYR A 130 0.56 0.90 -13.09
CA TYR A 130 0.78 2.28 -13.49
C TYR A 130 2.02 2.86 -12.81
N PRO A 131 2.70 3.85 -13.43
CA PRO A 131 3.77 4.60 -12.77
C PRO A 131 3.28 5.27 -11.49
N VAL A 132 4.14 5.34 -10.47
CA VAL A 132 3.87 6.08 -9.23
C VAL A 132 3.77 7.57 -9.55
N GLU A 133 2.69 8.20 -9.09
CA GLU A 133 2.50 9.64 -9.21
C GLU A 133 3.19 10.35 -8.05
N GLN A 134 3.94 11.41 -8.36
CA GLN A 134 4.63 12.22 -7.38
C GLN A 134 3.87 13.52 -7.10
N TYR A 135 3.80 13.88 -5.83
CA TYR A 135 3.13 15.07 -5.32
C TYR A 135 4.14 15.95 -4.57
N PRO A 136 3.80 17.23 -4.29
CA PRO A 136 4.63 18.10 -3.47
C PRO A 136 5.01 17.46 -2.13
N GLN A 137 6.16 17.86 -1.60
CA GLN A 137 6.68 17.35 -0.31
C GLN A 137 6.95 15.84 -0.31
N GLY A 138 7.33 15.26 -1.46
CA GLY A 138 7.78 13.87 -1.55
C GLY A 138 6.67 12.82 -1.34
N LEU A 139 5.41 13.27 -1.31
CA LEU A 139 4.25 12.40 -1.26
C LEU A 139 4.08 11.68 -2.60
N MET A 140 3.57 10.46 -2.53
CA MET A 140 3.41 9.56 -3.67
C MET A 140 2.03 8.89 -3.61
N SER A 141 1.42 8.68 -4.78
CA SER A 141 0.22 7.85 -4.92
C SER A 141 0.49 6.75 -5.94
N SER A 142 -0.09 5.58 -5.70
CA SER A 142 0.01 4.44 -6.59
C SER A 142 -1.35 4.14 -7.19
N THR A 143 -1.35 3.67 -8.44
CA THR A 143 -2.55 3.16 -9.10
C THR A 143 -2.29 1.73 -9.61
N LEU A 144 -3.23 0.82 -9.34
CA LEU A 144 -3.19 -0.57 -9.80
C LEU A 144 -4.51 -0.90 -10.50
N GLY A 145 -4.41 -1.25 -11.77
CA GLY A 145 -5.55 -1.70 -12.56
C GLY A 145 -5.85 -3.18 -12.36
N LEU A 146 -7.13 -3.54 -12.49
CA LEU A 146 -7.63 -4.91 -12.49
C LEU A 146 -8.42 -5.11 -13.78
N ARG A 147 -7.95 -6.03 -14.64
CA ARG A 147 -8.57 -6.33 -15.94
C ARG A 147 -8.73 -7.82 -16.17
N PHE A 148 -9.96 -8.29 -16.40
CA PHE A 148 -10.21 -9.68 -16.79
C PHE A 148 -11.63 -9.86 -17.34
N THR A 149 -11.86 -10.95 -18.06
CA THR A 149 -13.19 -11.34 -18.54
C THR A 149 -14.00 -12.04 -17.45
N LEU A 150 -15.21 -11.55 -17.21
CA LEU A 150 -16.14 -12.12 -16.23
C LEU A 150 -16.59 -13.51 -16.63
N SER A 151 -16.58 -14.43 -15.66
CA SER A 151 -17.05 -15.79 -15.80
C SER A 151 -17.82 -16.21 -14.55
N ASN A 152 -18.61 -17.29 -14.68
CA ASN A 152 -19.47 -17.78 -13.58
C ASN A 152 -18.72 -18.04 -12.26
N GLN A 153 -17.44 -18.41 -12.32
CA GLN A 153 -16.65 -18.74 -11.13
C GLN A 153 -16.37 -17.53 -10.22
N HIS A 154 -16.49 -16.31 -10.75
CA HIS A 154 -16.24 -15.08 -9.99
C HIS A 154 -17.45 -14.65 -9.14
N PHE A 155 -18.65 -15.20 -9.40
CA PHE A 155 -19.87 -14.83 -8.70
C PHE A 155 -20.22 -15.86 -7.61
N ARG A 156 -20.33 -15.41 -6.36
CA ARG A 156 -20.82 -16.20 -5.23
C ARG A 156 -22.18 -15.65 -4.82
N GLY A 157 -23.22 -16.49 -4.93
CA GLY A 157 -24.59 -16.05 -4.64
C GLY A 157 -25.09 -14.90 -5.53
N GLY A 158 -24.65 -14.86 -6.80
CA GLY A 158 -25.05 -13.82 -7.77
C GLY A 158 -24.31 -12.49 -7.64
N SER A 159 -23.30 -12.40 -6.77
CA SER A 159 -22.48 -11.19 -6.62
C SER A 159 -21.00 -11.51 -6.58
N MET A 160 -20.17 -10.59 -7.05
CA MET A 160 -18.72 -10.62 -6.95
C MET A 160 -18.29 -9.46 -6.06
N ARG A 161 -17.51 -9.76 -5.01
CA ARG A 161 -16.95 -8.76 -4.11
C ARG A 161 -15.54 -8.43 -4.55
N VAL A 162 -15.30 -7.18 -4.93
CA VAL A 162 -13.97 -6.68 -5.30
C VAL A 162 -13.49 -5.76 -4.21
N LYS A 163 -12.28 -5.99 -3.70
CA LYS A 163 -11.66 -5.17 -2.65
C LYS A 163 -10.26 -4.74 -3.10
N CYS A 164 -9.97 -3.45 -2.98
CA CYS A 164 -8.62 -2.93 -3.11
C CYS A 164 -8.08 -2.59 -1.73
N VAL A 165 -6.85 -3.00 -1.43
CA VAL A 165 -6.15 -2.67 -0.20
C VAL A 165 -4.90 -1.88 -0.53
N ALA A 166 -4.77 -0.69 0.04
CA ALA A 166 -3.57 0.12 0.04
C ALA A 166 -2.81 -0.07 1.35
N SER A 167 -1.51 -0.26 1.27
CA SER A 167 -0.68 -0.40 2.47
C SER A 167 0.65 0.32 2.36
N ILE A 168 1.06 0.93 3.48
CA ILE A 168 2.44 1.34 3.68
C ILE A 168 3.03 0.40 4.73
N ALA A 169 3.99 -0.42 4.32
CA ALA A 169 4.82 -1.18 5.24
C ALA A 169 6.17 -0.46 5.38
N PRO A 170 6.70 -0.30 6.60
CA PRO A 170 8.07 0.15 6.76
C PRO A 170 8.98 -0.81 6.00
N ILE A 171 9.90 -0.26 5.19
CA ILE A 171 10.99 -1.03 4.60
C ILE A 171 11.93 -1.38 5.74
N LEU A 172 11.57 -2.41 6.51
CA LEU A 172 12.41 -2.96 7.57
C LEU A 172 13.60 -3.64 6.89
N TYR A 173 14.66 -2.87 6.64
CA TYR A 173 15.94 -3.45 6.28
C TYR A 173 16.44 -4.29 7.46
N ARG A 174 16.53 -5.60 7.23
CA ARG A 174 17.44 -6.50 7.95
C ARG A 174 18.83 -5.86 7.96
N SER A 175 19.26 -5.39 9.12
CA SER A 175 20.68 -5.26 9.41
C SER A 175 20.92 -6.03 10.69
N ASP A 176 21.66 -7.13 10.56
CA ASP A 176 22.19 -7.92 11.65
C ASP A 176 23.08 -7.03 12.52
N LYS A 177 22.48 -6.37 13.51
CA LYS A 177 23.13 -5.87 14.74
C LYS A 177 22.03 -5.32 15.65
N GLU A 178 21.57 -6.19 16.54
CA GLU A 178 20.88 -5.80 17.75
C GLU A 178 21.65 -4.69 18.47
N SER A 179 20.99 -3.57 18.72
CA SER A 179 21.22 -2.83 19.96
C SER A 179 19.88 -2.38 20.51
N VAL A 180 19.69 -2.75 21.76
CA VAL A 180 18.44 -2.81 22.51
C VAL A 180 17.92 -1.40 22.79
N LEU A 181 16.83 -1.01 22.12
CA LEU A 181 15.72 -0.34 22.77
C LEU A 181 14.46 -1.13 22.43
N GLN A 182 14.10 -1.97 23.37
CA GLN A 182 12.92 -2.82 23.39
C GLN A 182 11.68 -1.94 23.55
N THR A 183 11.27 -1.23 22.49
CA THR A 183 9.90 -0.74 22.36
C THR A 183 9.16 -1.79 21.55
N GLN A 184 8.27 -2.50 22.22
CA GLN A 184 7.33 -3.43 21.64
C GLN A 184 6.73 -2.87 20.33
N SER A 185 6.88 -3.65 19.25
CA SER A 185 6.00 -3.68 18.08
C SER A 185 5.26 -2.40 17.71
N ILE A 186 5.74 -1.69 16.68
CA ILE A 186 4.82 -1.04 15.76
C ILE A 186 5.27 -1.40 14.35
N PRO A 187 4.74 -2.47 13.72
CA PRO A 187 4.59 -2.38 12.29
C PRO A 187 3.59 -1.23 12.12
N ILE A 188 4.08 -0.03 11.76
CA ILE A 188 3.19 1.03 11.26
C ILE A 188 2.72 0.51 9.90
N LYS A 189 1.82 -0.47 9.95
CA LYS A 189 1.17 -1.09 8.81
C LYS A 189 -0.16 -0.39 8.71
N ASP A 190 -0.15 0.78 8.07
CA ASP A 190 -1.41 1.41 7.69
C ASP A 190 -1.98 0.60 6.53
N MET A 191 -3.17 0.04 6.74
CA MET A 191 -3.91 -0.72 5.74
C MET A 191 -5.26 -0.04 5.56
N ARG A 192 -5.51 0.46 4.36
CA ARG A 192 -6.77 1.10 3.99
C ARG A 192 -7.41 0.34 2.86
N GLU A 193 -8.73 0.26 2.86
CA GLU A 193 -9.45 -0.57 1.91
C GLU A 193 -10.61 0.14 1.26
N ALA A 194 -10.86 -0.22 0.00
CA ALA A 194 -12.03 0.17 -0.77
C ALA A 194 -12.76 -1.09 -1.21
N LEU A 195 -14.08 -1.08 -1.07
CA LEU A 195 -14.94 -2.20 -1.39
C LEU A 195 -15.93 -1.84 -2.50
N LEU A 196 -16.00 -2.71 -3.51
CA LEU A 196 -16.98 -2.65 -4.58
C LEU A 196 -17.74 -3.98 -4.64
N LEU A 197 -19.07 -3.91 -4.73
CA LEU A 197 -19.92 -5.08 -4.91
C LEU A 197 -20.53 -5.07 -6.30
N VAL A 198 -20.12 -6.02 -7.13
CA VAL A 198 -20.60 -6.19 -8.51
C VAL A 198 -21.72 -7.25 -8.52
N LYS A 199 -22.90 -6.89 -9.02
CA LYS A 199 -24.01 -7.84 -9.16
C LYS A 199 -24.00 -8.44 -10.56
N GLY A 200 -24.15 -9.76 -10.66
CA GLY A 200 -24.27 -10.45 -11.93
C GLY A 200 -25.73 -10.59 -12.34
N SER A 201 -26.05 -10.18 -13.56
CA SER A 201 -27.33 -10.48 -14.21
C SER A 201 -27.22 -11.83 -14.90
N ALA A 202 -28.01 -12.82 -14.50
CA ALA A 202 -28.19 -14.01 -15.34
C ALA A 202 -29.16 -13.67 -16.48
N PRO A 203 -28.91 -14.09 -17.74
CA PRO A 203 -29.92 -14.00 -18.77
C PRO A 203 -31.13 -14.85 -18.34
N THR A 204 -32.29 -14.21 -18.20
CA THR A 204 -33.56 -14.92 -17.98
C THR A 204 -33.86 -15.79 -19.18
N ILE A 205 -33.57 -17.08 -19.09
CA ILE A 205 -34.06 -18.07 -20.06
C ILE A 205 -35.59 -18.08 -19.92
N PRO A 206 -36.37 -17.72 -20.95
CA PRO A 206 -37.81 -17.89 -20.88
C PRO A 206 -38.08 -19.37 -20.71
N ARG A 207 -38.75 -19.76 -19.61
CA ARG A 207 -39.24 -21.13 -19.46
C ARG A 207 -40.17 -21.41 -20.64
N LEU A 208 -39.73 -22.20 -21.63
CA LEU A 208 -40.64 -22.80 -22.58
C LEU A 208 -41.63 -23.62 -21.74
N SER A 209 -42.89 -23.17 -21.70
CA SER A 209 -43.97 -23.97 -21.15
C SER A 209 -44.08 -25.23 -21.98
N VAL A 210 -43.73 -26.37 -21.40
CA VAL A 210 -44.03 -27.69 -21.94
C VAL A 210 -45.53 -27.90 -21.78
N VAL A 211 -46.32 -27.25 -22.64
CA VAL A 211 -47.76 -27.45 -22.72
C VAL A 211 -48.08 -27.71 -24.18
N THR A 212 -48.80 -28.81 -24.42
CA THR A 212 -49.39 -29.28 -25.69
C THR A 212 -48.48 -29.99 -26.71
N MET A 213 -48.10 -31.23 -26.39
CA MET A 213 -47.83 -32.27 -27.39
C MET A 213 -48.65 -33.54 -27.02
N LEU A 214 -49.97 -33.40 -26.95
CA LEU A 214 -50.89 -34.52 -26.65
C LEU A 214 -52.13 -34.58 -27.55
N LEU A 215 -52.22 -33.79 -28.64
CA LEU A 215 -53.44 -33.73 -29.49
C LEU A 215 -53.31 -34.33 -30.89
N LEU A 216 -52.23 -35.07 -31.23
CA LEU A 216 -52.08 -35.67 -32.58
C LEU A 216 -52.06 -37.21 -32.62
N PHE A 217 -52.58 -37.91 -31.61
CA PHE A 217 -52.65 -39.40 -31.63
C PHE A 217 -54.06 -40.01 -31.47
N ARG A 218 -55.14 -39.24 -31.69
CA ARG A 218 -56.51 -39.77 -31.64
C ARG A 218 -57.35 -39.34 -32.85
N LEU A 219 -56.84 -39.46 -34.08
CA LEU A 219 -57.68 -39.37 -35.29
C LEU A 219 -57.09 -40.19 -36.44
N SER A 220 -57.04 -41.52 -36.26
CA SER A 220 -56.84 -42.47 -37.36
C SER A 220 -57.34 -43.86 -36.98
N ARG A 221 -58.61 -43.99 -36.58
CA ARG A 221 -59.27 -45.30 -36.49
C ARG A 221 -60.80 -45.17 -36.49
N GLN A 222 -61.36 -44.73 -37.61
CA GLN A 222 -62.75 -45.03 -37.96
C GLN A 222 -62.94 -44.86 -39.47
N LEU A 223 -62.59 -45.90 -40.22
CA LEU A 223 -63.08 -46.16 -41.57
C LEU A 223 -62.75 -47.62 -41.90
N SER A 224 -63.66 -48.53 -41.55
CA SER A 224 -63.83 -49.85 -42.20
C SER A 224 -65.02 -50.59 -41.57
N LEU A 225 -65.96 -50.96 -42.45
CA LEU A 225 -66.95 -52.04 -42.39
C LEU A 225 -68.44 -51.67 -42.19
N THR A 226 -69.16 -52.05 -43.25
CA THR A 226 -70.61 -52.27 -43.50
C THR A 226 -71.51 -51.05 -43.59
#